data_AF-W4LND2-F1
#
_entry.id   AF-W4LND2-F1
#
_cell.length_a   1.000
_cell.length_b   1.000
_cell.length_c   1.000
_cell.angle_alpha   90.00
_cell.angle_beta   90.00
_cell.angle_gamma   90.00
#
_symmetry.space_group_name_H-M   'P 1'
#
loop_
_entity.id
_entity.type
_entity.pdbx_description
1 polymer ?
#
loop_
_entity_poly.entity_id
_entity_poly.type
_entity_poly.pdbx_seq_one_letter_code
_entity_poly.pdbx_strand_id
1 'polypeptide(L)'
;MTTDLVHNPYRFGDLEAWREAVLALHREGPMHRMKPEEFRPFWAVIGHPELLEIERDPKRYTNGPVPVLASFIANGQIDGKAMPNLETLGY
;
A
#
# COMPACT_ATOMS: atom_id res chain seq x y z
N MET A 1 -0.45 6.42 15.80
CA MET A 1 -1.26 6.25 14.59
C MET A 1 -1.29 4.78 14.21
N THR A 2 -2.48 4.23 13.98
CA THR A 2 -2.68 2.84 13.55
C THR A 2 -2.08 2.68 12.15
N THR A 3 -0.90 2.06 12.08
CA THR A 3 -0.06 2.08 10.88
C THR A 3 -0.42 0.95 9.91
N ASP A 4 -1.27 0.00 10.31
CA ASP A 4 -1.51 -1.25 9.58
C ASP A 4 -2.76 -1.26 8.68
N LEU A 5 -3.56 -0.18 8.66
CA LEU A 5 -4.87 -0.12 7.99
C LEU A 5 -4.87 -0.47 6.49
N VAL A 6 -3.77 -0.17 5.79
CA VAL A 6 -3.70 -0.27 4.32
C VAL A 6 -2.87 -1.45 3.82
N HIS A 7 -2.23 -2.20 4.71
CA HIS A 7 -1.34 -3.31 4.34
C HIS A 7 -1.55 -4.58 5.16
N ASN A 8 -2.39 -4.54 6.20
CA ASN A 8 -2.78 -5.73 6.96
C ASN A 8 -4.08 -6.31 6.36
N PRO A 9 -4.02 -7.45 5.65
CA PRO A 9 -5.19 -8.02 5.00
C PRO A 9 -6.30 -8.44 5.98
N TYR A 10 -5.95 -8.77 7.23
CA TYR A 10 -6.94 -9.14 8.24
C TYR A 10 -7.90 -8.01 8.60
N ARG A 11 -7.52 -6.75 8.36
CA ARG A 11 -8.38 -5.59 8.59
C ARG A 11 -9.58 -5.55 7.64
N PHE A 12 -9.47 -6.15 6.45
CA PHE A 12 -10.57 -6.22 5.49
C PHE A 12 -11.67 -7.21 5.92
N GLY A 13 -11.44 -8.03 6.96
CA GLY A 13 -12.45 -8.93 7.52
C GLY A 13 -13.60 -8.22 8.23
N ASP A 14 -13.43 -6.95 8.62
CA ASP A 14 -14.48 -6.08 9.15
C ASP A 14 -14.42 -4.72 8.43
N LEU A 15 -15.19 -4.62 7.34
CA LEU A 15 -15.19 -3.42 6.49
C LEU A 15 -15.80 -2.20 7.17
N GLU A 16 -16.69 -2.36 8.15
CA GLU A 16 -17.28 -1.24 8.87
C GLU A 16 -16.25 -0.60 9.79
N ALA A 17 -15.59 -1.42 10.62
CA ALA A 17 -14.50 -0.97 11.48
C ALA A 17 -13.33 -0.39 10.64
N TRP A 18 -13.00 -1.03 9.52
CA TRP A 18 -11.98 -0.53 8.60
C TRP A 18 -12.35 0.84 8.01
N ARG A 19 -13.59 1.01 7.54
CA ARG A 19 -14.05 2.28 6.97
C ARG A 19 -14.00 3.41 7.99
N GLU A 20 -14.45 3.17 9.21
CA GLU A 20 -14.39 4.19 10.27
C GLU A 20 -12.95 4.59 10.60
N ALA A 21 -12.03 3.62 10.63
CA ALA A 21 -10.62 3.89 10.83
C ALA A 21 -9.98 4.67 9.66
N VAL A 22 -10.32 4.35 8.41
CA VAL A 22 -9.86 5.10 7.23
C VAL A 22 -10.43 6.52 7.21
N LEU A 23 -11.69 6.70 7.59
CA LEU A 23 -12.30 8.04 7.72
C LEU A 23 -11.60 8.88 8.80
N ALA A 24 -11.25 8.27 9.93
CA ALA A 24 -10.46 8.93 10.95
C ALA A 24 -9.09 9.36 10.42
N LEU A 25 -8.38 8.45 9.72
CA LEU A 25 -7.08 8.74 9.10
C LEU A 25 -7.18 9.84 8.03
N HIS A 26 -8.24 9.84 7.21
CA HIS A 26 -8.48 10.86 6.20
C HIS A 26 -8.70 12.26 6.82
N ARG A 27 -9.30 12.35 8.01
CA ARG A 27 -9.45 13.62 8.74
C ARG A 27 -8.10 14.19 9.20
N GLU A 28 -7.11 13.33 9.43
CA GLU A 28 -5.73 13.74 9.77
C GLU A 28 -4.94 14.20 8.53
N GLY A 29 -5.37 13.81 7.34
CA GLY A 29 -4.81 14.24 6.06
C GLY A 29 -5.06 13.23 4.93
N PRO A 30 -4.92 13.66 3.66
CA PRO A 30 -5.17 12.80 2.51
C PRO A 30 -4.01 11.86 2.17
N MET A 31 -2.82 12.09 2.75
CA MET A 31 -1.59 11.35 2.44
C MET A 31 -0.79 11.08 3.71
N HIS A 32 -0.32 9.83 3.86
CA HIS A 32 0.40 9.39 5.05
C HIS A 32 1.66 8.62 4.67
N ARG A 33 2.79 8.92 5.33
CA ARG A 33 4.03 8.18 5.13
C ARG A 33 4.07 6.96 6.03
N MET A 34 3.97 5.77 5.43
CA MET A 34 3.95 4.49 6.12
C MET A 34 5.37 3.92 6.23
N LYS A 35 5.69 3.38 7.40
CA LYS A 35 6.98 2.72 7.69
C LYS A 35 6.77 1.41 8.46
N PRO A 36 6.00 0.44 7.93
CA PRO A 36 5.86 -0.86 8.57
C PRO A 36 7.16 -1.66 8.47
N GLU A 37 7.31 -2.67 9.33
CA GLU A 37 8.52 -3.48 9.40
C GLU A 37 8.65 -4.45 8.21
N GLU A 38 7.53 -4.86 7.61
CA GLU A 38 7.49 -5.89 6.57
C GLU A 38 7.61 -5.32 5.15
N PHE A 39 7.56 -4.00 4.98
CA PHE A 39 7.57 -3.34 3.67
C PHE A 39 8.57 -2.20 3.59
N ARG A 40 9.05 -1.90 2.37
CA ARG A 40 9.74 -0.62 2.14
C ARG A 40 8.79 0.53 2.45
N PRO A 41 9.26 1.62 3.09
CA PRO A 41 8.42 2.78 3.35
C PRO A 41 7.70 3.29 2.09
N PHE A 42 6.39 3.50 2.20
CA PHE A 42 5.53 3.91 1.09
C PHE A 42 4.58 5.03 1.51
N TRP A 43 3.99 5.71 0.53
CA TRP A 43 2.95 6.73 0.78
C TRP A 43 1.59 6.08 0.60
N ALA A 44 0.75 6.15 1.63
CA ALA A 44 -0.67 5.83 1.51
C ALA A 44 -1.40 7.10 1.07
N VAL A 45 -1.95 7.07 -0.15
CA VAL A 45 -2.76 8.17 -0.71
C VAL A 45 -4.22 7.75 -0.61
N ILE A 46 -4.96 8.42 0.27
CA ILE A 46 -6.37 8.10 0.58
C ILE A 46 -7.32 9.25 0.22
N GLY A 47 -6.78 10.40 -0.16
CA GLY A 47 -7.54 11.53 -0.72
C GLY A 47 -7.77 11.37 -2.22
N HIS A 48 -9.00 11.60 -2.65
CA HIS A 48 -9.38 11.49 -4.06
C HIS A 48 -8.73 12.57 -4.95
N PRO A 49 -8.66 13.86 -4.56
CA PRO A 49 -7.96 14.88 -5.36
C PRO A 49 -6.47 14.56 -5.57
N GLU A 50 -5.77 14.16 -4.52
CA GLU A 50 -4.34 13.83 -4.55
C GLU A 50 -4.07 12.61 -5.41
N LEU A 51 -4.93 11.59 -5.34
CA LEU A 51 -4.86 10.43 -6.22
C LEU A 51 -4.98 10.84 -7.69
N LEU A 52 -5.96 11.69 -8.03
CA LEU A 52 -6.13 12.17 -9.41
C LEU A 52 -4.94 12.98 -9.90
N GLU A 53 -4.29 13.77 -9.05
CA GLU A 53 -3.06 14.49 -9.42
C GLU A 53 -1.93 13.54 -9.77
N ILE A 54 -1.77 12.44 -9.02
CA ILE A 54 -0.76 11.41 -9.28
C ILE A 54 -1.05 10.68 -10.58
N GLU A 55 -2.30 10.25 -10.79
CA GLU A 55 -2.70 9.49 -11.98
C GLU A 55 -2.54 10.29 -13.29
N ARG A 56 -2.58 11.62 -13.22
CA ARG A 56 -2.44 12.52 -14.38
C ARG A 56 -1.01 12.69 -14.88
N ASP A 57 0.01 12.32 -14.09
CA ASP A 57 1.43 12.44 -14.48
C ASP A 57 2.15 11.07 -14.45
N PRO A 58 1.85 10.16 -15.40
CA PRO A 58 2.47 8.84 -15.46
C PRO A 58 3.97 8.87 -15.83
N LYS A 59 4.48 10.03 -16.31
CA LYS A 59 5.91 10.21 -16.57
C LYS A 59 6.68 10.40 -15.25
N ARG A 60 6.07 11.07 -14.28
CA ARG A 60 6.63 11.25 -12.93
C ARG A 60 6.31 10.07 -12.02
N TYR A 61 5.10 9.52 -12.11
CA TYR A 61 4.62 8.41 -11.30
C TYR A 61 4.43 7.16 -12.16
N THR A 62 5.49 6.35 -12.25
CA THR A 62 5.51 5.21 -13.16
C THR A 62 4.80 3.99 -12.57
N ASN A 63 3.98 3.30 -13.38
CA ASN A 63 3.33 2.03 -13.01
C ASN A 63 4.27 0.81 -13.15
N GLY A 64 5.57 1.03 -13.28
CA GLY A 64 6.55 -0.03 -13.50
C GLY A 64 7.95 0.43 -13.09
N PRO A 65 8.86 -0.51 -12.78
CA PRO A 65 8.70 -1.97 -12.89
C PRO A 65 8.02 -2.64 -11.68
N VAL A 66 7.72 -1.92 -10.60
CA VAL A 66 7.14 -2.46 -9.36
C VAL A 66 5.79 -1.80 -9.04
N PRO A 67 4.69 -2.25 -9.67
CA PRO A 67 3.36 -1.67 -9.47
C PRO A 67 2.67 -2.12 -8.17
N VAL A 68 3.10 -3.24 -7.60
CA VAL A 68 2.45 -3.88 -6.46
C VAL A 68 3.30 -3.71 -5.20
N LEU A 69 2.65 -3.34 -4.09
CA LEU A 69 3.28 -3.35 -2.78
C LEU A 69 3.51 -4.79 -2.34
N ALA A 70 4.77 -5.21 -2.27
CA ALA A 70 5.18 -6.53 -1.82
C ALA A 70 5.99 -6.44 -0.53
N SER A 71 5.81 -7.39 0.38
CA SER A 71 6.61 -7.48 1.61
C SER A 71 8.06 -7.82 1.29
N PHE A 72 8.97 -7.64 2.24
CA PHE A 72 10.37 -8.06 2.07
C PHE A 72 10.50 -9.55 1.81
N ILE A 73 9.62 -10.36 2.39
CA ILE A 73 9.54 -11.79 2.11
C ILE A 73 9.11 -12.02 0.66
N ALA A 74 8.06 -11.34 0.15
CA ALA A 74 7.65 -11.49 -1.24
C ALA A 74 8.69 -10.96 -2.25
N ASN A 75 9.48 -9.95 -1.87
CA ASN A 75 10.57 -9.38 -2.69
C ASN A 75 11.92 -10.10 -2.52
N GLY A 76 12.03 -11.12 -1.67
CA GLY A 76 13.28 -11.84 -1.43
C GLY A 76 13.78 -12.55 -2.69
N GLN A 77 15.07 -12.87 -2.75
CA GLN A 77 15.65 -13.64 -3.84
C GLN A 77 15.82 -15.10 -3.42
N ILE A 78 15.49 -16.04 -4.31
CA ILE A 78 15.89 -17.45 -4.21
C ILE A 78 16.93 -17.68 -5.31
N ASP A 79 18.11 -18.18 -4.94
CA ASP A 79 19.21 -18.50 -5.87
C ASP A 79 19.59 -17.34 -6.82
N GLY A 80 19.60 -16.11 -6.32
CA GLY A 80 19.97 -14.91 -7.08
C GLY A 80 18.91 -14.42 -8.08
N LYS A 81 17.77 -15.11 -8.19
CA LYS A 81 16.59 -14.65 -8.93
C LYS A 81 15.61 -14.02 -7.95
N ALA A 82 14.98 -12.91 -8.35
CA ALA A 82 13.83 -12.40 -7.62
C ALA A 82 12.84 -13.56 -7.44
N MET A 83 12.28 -13.72 -6.24
CA MET A 83 11.16 -14.64 -6.09
C MET A 83 10.13 -14.29 -7.17
N PRO A 84 9.59 -15.30 -7.89
CA PRO A 84 8.50 -15.03 -8.81
C PRO A 84 7.45 -14.24 -8.04
N ASN A 85 6.83 -13.22 -8.68
CA ASN A 85 5.70 -12.51 -8.09
C ASN A 85 4.75 -13.57 -7.54
N LEU A 86 4.79 -13.79 -6.22
CA LEU A 86 3.75 -14.51 -5.55
C LEU A 86 2.59 -13.54 -5.68
N GLU A 87 1.74 -13.80 -6.66
CA GLU A 87 0.31 -13.55 -6.59
C GLU A 87 -0.13 -14.09 -5.22
N THR A 88 0.12 -13.30 -4.18
CA THR A 88 -0.02 -13.72 -2.80
C THR A 88 -1.49 -13.57 -2.54
N LEU A 89 -2.25 -14.57 -2.99
CA LEU A 89 -3.64 -14.89 -2.64
C LEU A 89 -4.36 -13.74 -1.93
N GLY A 90 -4.62 -12.68 -2.70
CA GLY A 90 -5.61 -11.66 -2.36
C GLY A 90 -6.88 -12.04 -3.10
N TYR A 91 -7.73 -12.82 -2.43
CA TYR A 91 -9.16 -12.91 -2.75
C TYR A 91 -9.92 -12.19 -1.65
#